data_AF-A0A4Y2LSI5-F1
#
_entry.id   AF-A0A4Y2LSI5-F1
#
_cell.length_a   1.000
_cell.length_b   1.000
_cell.length_c   1.000
_cell.angle_alpha   90.00
_cell.angle_beta   90.00
_cell.angle_gamma   90.00
#
_symmetry.space_group_name_H-M   'P 1'
#
loop_
_entity.id
_entity.type
_entity.pdbx_description
1 polymer ?
#
loop_
_entity_poly.entity_id
_entity_poly.type
_entity_poly.pdbx_seq_one_letter_code
_entity_poly.pdbx_strand_id
1 'polypeptide(L)'
;MGDIHGRVCADTSVTRSIVGELMFNLLRERGVDFQKMEVTITLTDSSRTTMYAYTALVSIDIEGRTVSIDIVGRTMSIDIEGRTVSIDILALQKVKGNRTLLGTDFWKSLVMF
;
A
#
# COMPACT_ATOMS: atom_id res chain seq x y z
N MET A 1 -18.72 -13.05 0.15
CA MET A 1 -17.39 -12.98 -0.49
C MET A 1 -16.37 -13.02 0.64
N GLY A 2 -15.32 -13.85 0.54
CA GLY A 2 -14.29 -13.92 1.59
C GLY A 2 -13.28 -12.76 1.50
N ASP A 3 -12.47 -12.57 2.53
CA ASP A 3 -11.43 -11.52 2.60
C ASP A 3 -10.16 -11.89 1.82
N ILE A 4 -9.38 -10.89 1.36
CA ILE A 4 -8.10 -11.14 0.66
C ILE A 4 -7.01 -11.07 1.72
N HIS A 5 -6.32 -12.18 1.96
CA HIS A 5 -5.18 -12.22 2.85
C HIS A 5 -3.89 -12.18 2.03
N GLY A 6 -2.94 -11.34 2.44
CA GLY A 6 -1.67 -11.19 1.76
C GLY A 6 -0.59 -10.66 2.68
N ARG A 7 0.67 -10.95 2.34
CA ARG A 7 1.83 -10.32 2.98
C ARG A 7 2.16 -9.02 2.26
N VAL A 8 2.45 -8.00 3.05
CA VAL A 8 2.81 -6.66 2.59
C VAL A 8 4.16 -6.26 3.16
N CYS A 9 4.88 -5.38 2.48
CA CYS A 9 6.10 -4.78 2.99
C CYS A 9 5.83 -3.33 3.43
N ALA A 10 6.23 -3.00 4.64
CA ALA A 10 6.35 -1.63 5.11
C ALA A 10 7.47 -0.93 4.34
N ASP A 11 7.19 0.14 3.60
CA ASP A 11 8.20 0.91 2.90
C ASP A 11 8.04 2.41 3.14
N THR A 12 8.82 2.94 4.08
CA THR A 12 8.81 4.36 4.44
C THR A 12 9.45 5.25 3.39
N SER A 13 10.14 4.67 2.40
CA SER A 13 10.74 5.43 1.29
C SER A 13 9.72 5.76 0.18
N VAL A 14 8.53 5.15 0.22
CA VAL A 14 7.48 5.36 -0.76
C VAL A 14 6.36 6.23 -0.18
N THR A 15 5.93 7.23 -0.95
CA THR A 15 4.88 8.16 -0.51
C THR A 15 3.48 7.57 -0.58
N ARG A 16 3.24 6.65 -1.52
CA ARG A 16 1.95 5.97 -1.71
C ARG A 16 2.07 4.46 -1.61
N SER A 17 1.01 3.81 -1.19
CA SER A 17 0.92 2.36 -1.15
C SER A 17 0.77 1.80 -2.57
N ILE A 18 1.56 0.77 -2.90
CA ILE A 18 1.63 0.16 -4.22
C ILE A 18 1.26 -1.30 -4.13
N VAL A 19 0.34 -1.74 -4.97
CA VAL A 19 -0.13 -3.13 -5.03
C VAL A 19 0.54 -3.86 -6.18
N GLY A 20 1.06 -5.06 -5.88
CA GLY A 20 1.64 -5.97 -6.86
C GLY A 20 0.59 -6.62 -7.75
N GLU A 21 1.02 -7.17 -8.89
CA GLU A 21 0.12 -7.70 -9.94
C GLU A 21 -0.87 -8.76 -9.43
N LEU A 22 -0.42 -9.69 -8.59
CA LEU A 22 -1.29 -10.74 -8.04
C LEU A 22 -2.43 -10.16 -7.21
N MET A 23 -2.14 -9.21 -6.32
CA MET A 23 -3.14 -8.58 -5.47
C MET A 23 -4.06 -7.66 -6.28
N PHE A 24 -3.54 -6.97 -7.30
CA PHE A 24 -4.35 -6.21 -8.24
C PHE A 24 -5.38 -7.10 -8.97
N ASN A 25 -4.96 -8.28 -9.45
CA ASN A 25 -5.88 -9.21 -10.11
C ASN A 25 -6.92 -9.77 -9.13
N LEU A 26 -6.53 -10.13 -7.92
CA LEU A 26 -7.48 -10.59 -6.89
C LEU A 26 -8.53 -9.54 -6.52
N LEU A 27 -8.13 -8.27 -6.40
CA LEU A 27 -9.06 -7.17 -6.13
C LEU A 27 -10.04 -6.99 -7.30
N ARG A 28 -9.55 -7.07 -8.54
CA ARG A 28 -10.40 -6.99 -9.74
C ARG A 28 -11.38 -8.16 -9.85
N GLU A 29 -10.94 -9.39 -9.55
CA GLU A 29 -11.82 -10.57 -9.51
C GLU A 29 -12.92 -10.44 -8.46
N ARG A 30 -12.69 -9.63 -7.41
CA ARG A 30 -13.69 -9.29 -6.39
C ARG A 30 -14.54 -8.07 -6.72
N GLY A 31 -14.39 -7.51 -7.92
CA GLY A 31 -15.22 -6.40 -8.39
C GLY A 31 -14.79 -5.04 -7.85
N VAL A 32 -13.54 -4.88 -7.38
CA VAL A 32 -13.01 -3.56 -7.07
C VAL A 32 -12.82 -2.79 -8.37
N ASP A 33 -13.47 -1.63 -8.45
CA ASP A 33 -13.36 -0.72 -9.59
C ASP A 33 -12.10 0.14 -9.48
N PHE A 34 -11.23 0.00 -10.48
CA PHE A 34 -10.00 0.76 -10.57
C PHE A 34 -10.13 1.91 -11.56
N GLN A 35 -9.74 3.11 -11.12
CA GLN A 35 -9.64 4.28 -11.98
C GLN A 35 -8.25 4.38 -12.59
N LYS A 36 -8.17 4.55 -13.90
CA LYS A 36 -6.90 4.80 -14.59
C LYS A 36 -6.51 6.27 -14.41
N MET A 37 -5.29 6.52 -13.95
CA MET A 37 -4.75 7.86 -13.73
C MET A 37 -3.31 7.96 -14.22
N GLU A 38 -2.89 9.15 -14.64
CA GLU A 38 -1.47 9.46 -14.89
C GLU A 38 -0.77 9.83 -13.59
N VAL A 39 0.37 9.19 -13.31
CA VAL A 39 1.16 9.40 -12.09
C VAL A 39 2.60 9.72 -12.49
N THR A 40 3.15 10.77 -11.90
CA THR A 40 4.58 11.08 -11.98
C THR A 40 5.29 10.54 -10.74
N ILE A 41 6.17 9.58 -10.95
CA ILE A 41 7.04 9.02 -9.92
C ILE A 41 8.36 9.77 -9.95
N THR A 42 8.83 10.23 -8.79
CA THR A 42 10.18 10.78 -8.64
C THR A 42 11.02 9.71 -7.94
N LEU A 43 12.07 9.24 -8.62
CA LEU A 43 12.98 8.22 -8.11
C LEU A 43 14.06 8.86 -7.22
N THR A 44 14.84 8.03 -6.53
CA THR A 44 15.90 8.47 -5.61
C THR A 44 17.03 9.24 -6.30
N ASP A 45 17.22 9.02 -7.61
CA ASP A 45 18.15 9.78 -8.45
C ASP A 45 17.56 11.13 -8.93
N SER A 46 16.42 11.54 -8.37
CA SER A 46 15.64 12.72 -8.76
C SER A 46 15.07 12.68 -10.19
N SER A 47 15.24 11.56 -10.90
CA SER A 47 14.60 11.38 -12.20
C SER A 47 13.09 11.28 -12.02
N ARG A 48 12.35 11.82 -12.99
CA ARG A 48 10.89 11.82 -12.99
C ARG A 48 10.41 10.98 -14.15
N THR A 49 9.60 9.98 -13.84
CA THR A 49 8.95 9.14 -14.85
C THR A 49 7.45 9.28 -14.71
N THR A 50 6.80 9.65 -15.81
CA THR A 50 5.34 9.69 -15.87
C THR A 50 4.83 8.41 -16.51
N MET A 51 3.86 7.76 -15.86
CA MET A 51 3.24 6.55 -16.36
C MET A 51 1.76 6.49 -15.96
N TYR A 52 0.99 5.61 -16.61
CA TYR A 52 -0.36 5.32 -16.18
C TYR A 52 -0.36 4.28 -15.04
N ALA A 53 -1.09 4.60 -13.98
CA ALA A 53 -1.37 3.71 -12.86
C ALA A 53 -2.89 3.49 -12.76
N TYR A 54 -3.26 2.46 -12.01
CA TYR A 54 -4.64 2.24 -11.58
C TYR A 54 -4.75 2.57 -10.10
N THR A 55 -5.78 3.31 -9.70
CA THR A 55 -6.04 3.64 -8.31
C THR A 55 -7.39 3.09 -7.88
N ALA A 56 -7.47 2.61 -6.64
CA ALA A 56 -8.73 2.23 -6.01
C ALA A 56 -8.62 2.47 -4.51
N LEU A 57 -9.76 2.81 -3.90
CA LEU A 57 -9.88 2.87 -2.45
C LEU A 57 -10.16 1.46 -1.93
N VAL A 58 -9.33 1.00 -1.02
CA VAL A 58 -9.47 -0.31 -0.38
C VAL A 58 -9.41 -0.17 1.13
N SER A 59 -10.18 -1.01 1.82
CA SER A 59 -10.09 -1.16 3.27
C SER A 59 -9.17 -2.33 3.58
N ILE A 60 -8.17 -2.08 4.43
CA ILE A 60 -7.25 -3.07 4.93
C ILE A 60 -7.62 -3.31 6.38
N ASP A 61 -8.04 -4.54 6.68
CA ASP A 61 -8.12 -4.98 8.06
C ASP A 61 -6.78 -5.59 8.47
N ILE A 62 -6.32 -5.26 9.68
CA ILE A 62 -5.02 -5.72 10.15
C ILE A 62 -5.22 -6.72 11.28
N GLU A 63 -5.07 -8.00 10.96
CA GLU A 63 -5.16 -9.10 11.94
C GLU A 63 -3.93 -9.23 12.86
N GLY A 64 -3.09 -8.20 12.94
CA GLY A 64 -1.90 -8.16 13.79
C GLY A 64 -2.13 -7.37 15.07
N ARG A 65 -1.66 -7.86 16.21
CA ARG A 65 -1.69 -7.10 17.48
C ARG A 65 -0.71 -5.94 17.54
N THR A 66 0.41 -5.99 16.81
CA THR A 66 1.44 -4.97 16.96
C THR A 66 2.19 -4.74 15.67
N VAL A 67 2.32 -3.47 15.29
CA VAL A 67 3.19 -3.04 14.20
C VAL A 67 4.42 -2.37 14.79
N SER A 68 5.59 -2.93 14.49
CA SER A 68 6.88 -2.38 14.92
C SER A 68 7.46 -1.51 13.81
N ILE A 69 7.68 -0.23 14.10
CA ILE A 69 8.26 0.76 13.20
C ILE A 69 9.65 1.10 13.72
N ASP A 70 10.68 0.87 12.92
CA ASP A 70 12.03 1.34 13.24
C ASP A 70 12.23 2.73 12.60
N ILE A 71 12.30 3.76 13.44
CA ILE A 71 12.62 5.12 13.01
C ILE A 71 13.97 5.48 13.62
N VAL A 72 15.00 5.49 12.78
CA VAL A 72 16.33 6.02 13.11
C VAL A 72 16.89 5.39 14.42
N GLY A 73 16.83 4.06 14.54
CA GLY A 73 17.38 3.32 15.67
C GLY A 73 16.51 3.30 16.92
N ARG A 74 15.26 3.79 16.83
CA ARG A 74 14.22 3.58 17.85
C ARG A 74 13.11 2.75 17.26
N THR A 75 12.94 1.55 17.79
CA THR A 75 11.77 0.72 17.54
C THR A 75 10.60 1.26 18.35
N MET A 76 9.53 1.66 17.66
CA MET A 76 8.26 2.04 18.25
C MET A 76 7.23 0.96 17.89
N SER A 77 6.56 0.40 18.88
CA SER A 77 5.49 -0.60 18.70
C SER A 77 4.13 0.07 18.87
N ILE A 78 3.25 -0.07 17.87
CA ILE A 78 1.87 0.43 17.93
C ILE A 78 0.94 -0.77 18.03
N ASP A 79 0.07 -0.77 19.04
CA ASP A 79 -1.04 -1.71 19.15
C ASP A 79 -2.16 -1.29 18.20
N ILE A 80 -2.57 -2.22 17.35
CA ILE A 80 -3.51 -1.98 16.26
C ILE A 80 -4.59 -3.07 16.19
N GLU A 81 -4.78 -3.84 17.27
CA GLU A 81 -5.78 -4.91 17.34
C GLU A 81 -7.16 -4.40 16.87
N GLY A 82 -7.67 -4.98 15.78
CA GLY A 82 -8.98 -4.65 15.20
C GLY A 82 -9.07 -3.31 14.46
N ARG A 83 -7.96 -2.78 13.92
CA ARG A 83 -7.99 -1.55 13.11
C ARG A 83 -8.20 -1.84 11.62
N THR A 84 -9.28 -1.31 11.08
CA THR A 84 -9.51 -1.18 9.63
C THR A 84 -9.06 0.19 9.14
N VAL A 85 -8.25 0.23 8.09
CA VAL A 85 -7.72 1.45 7.49
C VAL A 85 -8.10 1.52 6.02
N SER A 86 -8.74 2.61 5.60
CA SER A 86 -9.02 2.86 4.18
C SER A 86 -7.90 3.68 3.55
N ILE A 87 -7.33 3.18 2.45
CA ILE A 87 -6.27 3.85 1.70
C ILE A 87 -6.51 3.75 0.20
N ASP A 88 -6.00 4.75 -0.54
CA ASP A 88 -5.84 4.64 -1.99
C ASP A 88 -4.59 3.84 -2.31
N ILE A 89 -4.75 2.77 -3.09
CA ILE A 89 -3.64 1.96 -3.57
C ILE A 89 -3.34 2.26 -5.04
N LEU A 90 -2.07 2.32 -5.41
CA LEU A 90 -1.64 2.37 -6.80
C LEU A 90 -1.25 0.99 -7.30
N ALA A 91 -1.79 0.55 -8.44
CA ALA A 91 -1.32 -0.60 -9.18
C ALA A 91 -0.59 -0.13 -10.44
N LEU A 92 0.71 -0.43 -10.51
CA LEU A 92 1.57 -0.13 -11.64
C LEU A 92 1.69 -1.38 -12.51
N GLN A 93 1.22 -1.31 -13.75
CA GLN A 93 1.40 -2.42 -14.69
C GLN A 93 2.88 -2.54 -15.10
N LYS A 94 3.38 -3.78 -15.22
CA LYS A 94 4.76 -4.13 -15.65
C LYS A 94 5.88 -3.85 -14.64
N VAL A 95 5.59 -3.67 -13.36
CA VAL A 95 6.66 -3.61 -12.35
C VAL A 95 7.08 -5.04 -11.98
N LYS A 96 8.39 -5.32 -12.02
CA LYS A 96 8.94 -6.64 -11.73
C LYS A 96 8.76 -6.97 -10.24
N GLY A 97 7.71 -7.73 -9.91
CA GLY A 97 7.51 -8.30 -8.58
C GLY A 97 6.05 -8.29 -8.13
N ASN A 98 5.67 -9.28 -7.32
CA ASN A 98 4.31 -9.45 -6.77
C ASN A 98 4.15 -8.85 -5.38
N ARG A 99 5.11 -8.04 -4.92
CA ARG A 99 5.11 -7.47 -3.57
C ARG A 99 4.14 -6.30 -3.53
N THR A 100 3.29 -6.30 -2.51
CA THR A 100 2.51 -5.12 -2.12
C THR A 100 3.31 -4.31 -1.10
N LEU A 101 3.48 -3.02 -1.36
CA LEU A 101 4.21 -2.07 -0.53
C LEU A 101 3.20 -1.12 0.15
N LEU A 102 3.34 -0.94 1.45
CA LEU A 102 2.60 0.07 2.20
C LEU A 102 3.47 1.30 2.41
N GLY A 103 3.06 2.40 1.77
CA GLY A 103 3.76 3.68 1.80
C GLY A 103 3.39 4.53 3.01
N THR A 104 3.95 5.74 3.08
CA THR A 104 3.69 6.70 4.16
C THR A 104 2.23 7.17 4.26
N ASP A 105 1.43 7.01 3.21
CA ASP A 105 -0.02 7.24 3.23
C ASP A 105 -0.76 6.29 4.18
N PHE A 106 -0.42 5.00 4.14
CA PHE A 106 -0.94 4.02 5.08
C PHE A 106 -0.50 4.33 6.51
N TRP A 107 0.79 4.63 6.69
CA TRP A 107 1.33 4.97 8.02
C TRP A 107 0.62 6.16 8.64
N LYS A 108 0.46 7.25 7.89
CA LYS A 108 -0.28 8.44 8.36
C LYS A 108 -1.71 8.10 8.76
N SER A 109 -2.39 7.27 7.99
CA SER A 109 -3.75 6.84 8.30
C SER A 109 -3.80 6.02 9.60
N LEU A 110 -2.75 5.23 9.90
CA LEU A 110 -2.67 4.41 11.11
C LEU A 110 -2.36 5.19 12.40
N VAL A 111 -1.52 6.23 12.34
CA VAL A 111 -1.10 7.05 13.51
C VAL A 111 -1.99 8.26 13.80
N MET A 112 -2.96 8.59 12.95
CA MET A 112 -3.82 9.78 13.14
C MET A 112 -5.04 9.53 14.05
N PHE A 113 -5.02 8.47 14.86
CA PHE A 113 -6.05 8.14 15.87
C PHE A 113 -5.56 8.39 17.28
#